data_AF-A0A940YBB9-F1
#
_entry.id   AF-A0A940YBB9-F1
#
_cell.length_a   1.000
_cell.length_b   1.000
_cell.length_c   1.000
_cell.angle_alpha   90.00
_cell.angle_beta   90.00
_cell.angle_gamma   90.00
#
_symmetry.space_group_name_H-M   'P 1'
#
loop_
_entity.id
_entity.type
_entity.pdbx_description
1 polymer ?
#
loop_
_entity_poly.entity_id
_entity_poly.type
_entity_poly.pdbx_seq_one_letter_code
_entity_poly.pdbx_strand_id
1 'polypeptide(L)'
;MKAITVLVGAACALIASTSTAQERLPVRDAKQLMLSALDAPDGKAHGVLVGEVAEAISKRFNATTPIYIDVSTEKRYAQPGCSRLNVRFWQDGVQLPNYGAGGVQAPRRQTIDFGINYCRDGQPPRSPVLMDMRRRP
;
A
#
# COMPACT_ATOMS: atom_id res chain seq x y z
N MET A 1 0.89 -63.51 -23.40
CA MET A 1 0.52 -62.68 -22.23
C MET A 1 1.78 -62.14 -21.57
N LYS A 2 1.96 -60.81 -21.59
CA LYS A 2 2.55 -59.94 -20.54
C LYS A 2 3.04 -58.65 -21.22
N ALA A 3 2.19 -57.62 -21.16
CA ALA A 3 2.54 -56.26 -21.52
C ALA A 3 3.47 -55.67 -20.46
N ILE A 4 4.59 -55.10 -20.90
CA ILE A 4 5.54 -54.38 -20.04
C ILE A 4 5.10 -52.91 -20.07
N THR A 5 4.41 -52.49 -19.01
CA THR A 5 3.95 -51.12 -18.83
C THR A 5 5.13 -50.24 -18.39
N VAL A 6 5.43 -49.22 -19.18
CA VAL A 6 6.42 -48.17 -18.88
C VAL A 6 5.85 -47.24 -17.80
N LEU A 7 6.58 -47.04 -16.71
CA LEU A 7 6.29 -46.02 -15.70
C LEU A 7 7.28 -44.86 -15.86
N VAL A 8 6.88 -43.83 -16.61
CA VAL A 8 7.52 -42.50 -16.57
C VAL A 8 7.00 -41.81 -15.32
N GLY A 9 7.85 -41.69 -14.29
CA GLY A 9 7.54 -40.97 -13.06
C GLY A 9 7.52 -39.46 -13.31
N ALA A 10 6.32 -38.89 -13.40
CA ALA A 10 6.11 -37.44 -13.39
C ALA A 10 6.23 -36.93 -11.94
N ALA A 11 7.39 -36.36 -11.58
CA ALA A 11 7.57 -35.65 -10.33
C ALA A 11 6.86 -34.29 -10.42
N CYS A 12 5.62 -34.25 -9.93
CA CYS A 12 4.84 -33.02 -9.79
C CYS A 12 5.38 -32.24 -8.58
N ALA A 13 6.21 -31.22 -8.82
CA ALA A 13 6.68 -30.31 -7.78
C ALA A 13 5.52 -29.41 -7.32
N LEU A 14 4.90 -29.77 -6.20
CA LEU A 14 3.92 -28.93 -5.50
C LEU A 14 4.64 -27.70 -4.91
N ILE A 15 4.59 -26.57 -5.61
CA ILE A 15 5.00 -25.28 -5.07
C ILE A 15 3.91 -24.84 -4.10
N ALA A 16 4.10 -25.12 -2.80
CA ALA A 16 3.24 -24.58 -1.76
C ALA A 16 3.47 -23.07 -1.66
N SER A 17 2.50 -22.28 -2.13
CA SER A 17 2.49 -20.83 -1.96
C SER A 17 2.33 -20.50 -0.48
N THR A 18 3.44 -20.25 0.22
CA THR A 18 3.40 -19.67 1.57
C THR A 18 2.89 -18.24 1.45
N SER A 19 1.61 -18.02 1.79
CA SER A 19 1.05 -16.69 1.96
C SER A 19 1.73 -16.04 3.16
N THR A 20 2.78 -15.26 2.92
CA THR A 20 3.42 -14.47 3.98
C THR A 20 2.43 -13.38 4.38
N ALA A 21 1.88 -13.48 5.58
CA ALA A 21 1.14 -12.37 6.18
C ALA A 21 2.10 -11.16 6.18
N GLN A 22 1.74 -10.12 5.44
CA GLN A 22 2.61 -8.98 5.23
C GLN A 22 2.80 -8.24 6.55
N GLU A 23 4.04 -8.22 7.06
CA GLU A 23 4.36 -7.63 8.36
C GLU A 23 4.06 -6.12 8.33
N ARG A 24 3.24 -5.65 9.30
CA ARG A 24 2.82 -4.25 9.42
C ARG A 24 3.35 -3.68 10.73
N LEU A 25 4.33 -2.79 10.63
CA LEU A 25 4.95 -2.16 11.79
C LEU A 25 4.15 -0.95 12.27
N PRO A 26 4.12 -0.67 13.58
CA PRO A 26 3.55 0.56 14.10
C PRO A 26 4.41 1.75 13.67
N VAL A 27 3.80 2.76 13.04
CA VAL A 27 4.46 3.98 12.56
C VAL A 27 3.74 5.22 13.05
N ARG A 28 4.48 6.30 13.33
CA ARG A 28 3.89 7.58 13.76
C ARG A 28 3.51 8.48 12.59
N ASP A 29 4.09 8.22 11.42
CA ASP A 29 3.84 8.96 10.19
C ASP A 29 4.10 8.09 8.96
N ALA A 30 3.61 8.53 7.80
CA ALA A 30 3.84 7.85 6.52
C ALA A 30 5.27 8.03 5.97
N LYS A 31 6.04 9.00 6.47
CA LYS A 31 7.40 9.30 5.97
C LYS A 31 8.33 8.12 6.19
N GLN A 32 8.22 7.45 7.32
CA GLN A 32 8.98 6.23 7.59
C GLN A 32 8.73 5.16 6.52
N LEU A 33 7.46 4.90 6.18
CA LEU A 33 7.10 3.91 5.16
C LEU A 33 7.50 4.34 3.75
N MET A 34 7.44 5.64 3.43
CA MET A 34 7.92 6.15 2.15
C MET A 34 9.42 5.91 1.95
N LEU A 35 10.23 6.15 2.98
CA LEU A 35 11.67 5.86 2.94
C LEU A 35 11.93 4.35 2.82
N SER A 36 11.20 3.53 3.59
CA SER A 36 11.31 2.07 3.47
C SER A 36 10.92 1.57 2.08
N ALA A 37 9.88 2.11 1.46
CA ALA A 37 9.46 1.71 0.10
C ALA A 37 10.47 2.14 -0.97
N LEU A 38 11.18 3.25 -0.79
CA LEU A 38 12.28 3.65 -1.68
C LEU A 38 13.42 2.63 -1.63
N ASP A 39 13.78 2.20 -0.42
CA ASP A 39 14.89 1.30 -0.15
C ASP A 39 14.52 -0.19 -0.39
N ALA A 40 13.22 -0.53 -0.41
CA ALA A 40 12.73 -1.89 -0.61
C ALA A 40 12.91 -2.39 -2.06
N PRO A 41 13.39 -3.63 -2.28
CA PRO A 41 13.55 -4.21 -3.62
C PRO A 41 12.24 -4.32 -4.40
N ASP A 42 11.15 -4.71 -3.72
CA ASP A 42 9.81 -4.81 -4.30
C ASP A 42 9.08 -3.45 -4.36
N GLY A 43 9.70 -2.41 -3.81
CA GLY A 43 9.19 -1.04 -3.80
C GLY A 43 7.99 -0.84 -2.87
N LYS A 44 7.80 -1.71 -1.86
CA LYS A 44 6.63 -1.66 -0.97
C LYS A 44 7.00 -1.52 0.49
N ALA A 45 6.13 -0.87 1.25
CA ALA A 45 6.21 -0.82 2.70
C ALA A 45 4.80 -0.72 3.31
N HIS A 46 4.60 -1.35 4.46
CA HIS A 46 3.30 -1.46 5.11
C HIS A 46 3.42 -1.15 6.58
N GLY A 47 2.42 -0.45 7.12
CA GLY A 47 2.38 -0.15 8.54
C GLY A 47 0.99 0.14 9.06
N VAL A 48 0.95 0.34 10.37
CA VAL A 48 -0.23 0.76 11.13
C VAL A 48 0.09 2.11 11.75
N LEU A 49 -0.74 3.12 11.46
CA LEU A 49 -0.58 4.44 12.07
C LEU A 49 -0.95 4.39 13.54
N VAL A 50 -0.04 4.87 14.42
CA VAL A 50 -0.23 4.92 15.87
C VAL A 50 0.04 6.31 16.44
N GLY A 51 -0.43 6.55 17.66
CA GLY A 51 -0.26 7.82 18.39
C GLY A 51 -1.41 8.82 18.16
N GLU A 52 -1.20 10.05 18.62
CA GLU A 52 -2.24 11.08 18.73
C GLU A 52 -3.00 11.36 17.41
N VAL A 53 -2.29 11.35 16.28
CA VAL A 53 -2.92 11.55 14.96
C VAL A 53 -3.85 10.38 14.63
N ALA A 54 -3.45 9.15 14.90
CA ALA A 54 -4.28 7.96 14.67
C ALA A 54 -5.55 7.99 15.53
N GLU A 55 -5.40 8.39 16.80
CA GLU A 55 -6.51 8.53 17.75
C GLU A 55 -7.48 9.63 17.33
N ALA A 56 -6.98 10.80 16.91
CA ALA A 56 -7.80 11.91 16.44
C ALA A 56 -8.61 11.54 15.19
N ILE A 57 -8.00 10.86 14.22
CA ILE A 57 -8.68 10.38 13.01
C ILE A 57 -9.74 9.34 13.40
N SER A 58 -9.37 8.33 14.20
CA SER A 58 -10.29 7.26 14.60
C SER A 58 -11.51 7.81 15.35
N LYS A 59 -11.30 8.77 16.26
CA LYS A 59 -12.36 9.46 16.99
C LYS A 59 -13.27 10.27 16.06
N ARG A 60 -12.71 11.00 15.09
CA ARG A 60 -13.48 11.81 14.14
C ARG A 60 -14.41 10.97 13.27
N PHE A 61 -14.00 9.75 12.96
CA PHE A 61 -14.73 8.83 12.06
C PHE A 61 -15.43 7.68 12.79
N ASN A 62 -15.47 7.73 14.12
CA ASN A 62 -16.01 6.69 15.00
C ASN A 62 -15.58 5.28 14.56
N ALA A 63 -14.32 5.15 14.19
CA ALA A 63 -13.77 3.91 13.64
C ALA A 63 -13.19 3.04 14.76
N THR A 64 -13.40 1.74 14.65
CA THR A 64 -13.01 0.75 15.67
C THR A 64 -11.80 -0.10 15.26
N THR A 65 -11.27 0.11 14.06
CA THR A 65 -10.14 -0.65 13.52
C THR A 65 -8.90 0.23 13.39
N PRO A 66 -7.67 -0.33 13.31
CA PRO A 66 -6.47 0.46 13.08
C PRO A 66 -6.48 1.18 11.72
N ILE A 67 -5.76 2.29 11.61
CA ILE A 67 -5.54 2.96 10.33
C ILE A 67 -4.30 2.33 9.70
N TYR A 68 -4.49 1.70 8.55
CA TYR A 68 -3.45 1.04 7.79
C TYR A 68 -2.86 1.99 6.76
N ILE A 69 -1.55 1.88 6.55
CA ILE A 69 -0.83 2.61 5.51
C ILE A 69 -0.09 1.60 4.64
N ASP A 70 -0.36 1.66 3.34
CA ASP A 70 0.37 0.92 2.32
C ASP A 70 1.07 1.91 1.39
N VAL A 71 2.37 1.74 1.20
CA VAL A 71 3.16 2.52 0.24
C VAL A 71 3.66 1.61 -0.85
N SER A 72 3.50 2.02 -2.11
CA SER A 72 4.06 1.32 -3.26
C SER A 72 4.74 2.27 -4.23
N THR A 73 5.86 1.87 -4.79
CA THR A 73 6.55 2.60 -5.85
C THR A 73 5.83 2.42 -7.18
N GLU A 74 5.28 3.50 -7.73
CA GLU A 74 4.64 3.51 -9.06
C GLU A 74 5.67 3.65 -10.19
N LYS A 75 6.72 4.45 -9.95
CA LYS A 75 7.78 4.71 -10.94
C LYS A 75 9.06 5.11 -10.22
N ARG A 76 10.18 4.50 -10.57
CA ARG A 76 11.52 4.97 -10.16
C ARG A 76 12.02 6.02 -11.15
N TYR A 77 12.55 7.13 -10.67
CA TYR A 77 13.13 8.16 -11.54
C TYR A 77 14.58 7.85 -11.88
N ALA A 78 15.11 8.51 -12.92
CA ALA A 78 16.51 8.39 -13.30
C ALA A 78 17.46 8.93 -12.21
N GLN A 79 17.00 9.90 -11.41
CA GLN A 79 17.72 10.37 -10.23
C GLN A 79 17.70 9.29 -9.14
N PRO A 80 18.87 8.86 -8.64
CA PRO A 80 18.95 7.89 -7.55
C PRO A 80 18.21 8.36 -6.30
N GLY A 81 17.48 7.44 -5.65
CA GLY A 81 16.75 7.72 -4.43
C GLY A 81 15.45 8.52 -4.61
N CYS A 82 14.97 8.71 -5.85
CA CYS A 82 13.72 9.40 -6.15
C CYS A 82 12.72 8.50 -6.88
N SER A 83 11.46 8.54 -6.44
CA SER A 83 10.36 7.78 -7.05
C SER A 83 9.04 8.53 -7.00
N ARG A 84 8.11 8.14 -7.87
CA ARG A 84 6.68 8.31 -7.67
C ARG A 84 6.20 7.19 -6.74
N LEU A 85 5.62 7.55 -5.61
CA LEU A 85 5.01 6.63 -4.65
C LEU A 85 3.49 6.82 -4.66
N ASN A 86 2.74 5.73 -4.53
CA ASN A 86 1.36 5.77 -4.07
C ASN A 86 1.35 5.54 -2.55
N VAL A 87 0.63 6.37 -1.82
CA VAL A 87 0.40 6.21 -0.39
C VAL A 87 -1.09 5.99 -0.18
N ARG A 88 -1.44 4.81 0.31
CA ARG A 88 -2.81 4.38 0.57
C ARG A 88 -3.05 4.32 2.06
N PHE A 89 -3.97 5.13 2.55
CA PHE A 89 -4.55 5.01 3.88
C PHE A 89 -5.84 4.22 3.78
N TRP A 90 -6.05 3.25 4.66
CA TRP A 90 -7.33 2.58 4.72
C TRP A 90 -7.69 2.12 6.13
N GLN A 91 -8.99 2.03 6.38
CA GLN A 91 -9.54 1.61 7.66
C GLN A 91 -10.88 0.93 7.42
N ASP A 92 -11.15 -0.16 8.15
CA ASP A 92 -12.42 -0.87 8.09
C ASP A 92 -13.40 -0.32 9.13
N GLY A 93 -14.71 -0.49 8.88
CA GLY A 93 -15.74 -0.09 9.84
C GLY A 93 -15.84 1.42 10.09
N VAL A 94 -15.41 2.24 9.14
CA VAL A 94 -15.50 3.70 9.26
C VAL A 94 -16.94 4.15 9.07
N GLN A 95 -17.43 4.93 10.03
CA GLN A 95 -18.76 5.53 10.01
C GLN A 95 -18.65 7.00 9.61
N LEU A 96 -18.97 7.30 8.34
CA LEU A 96 -18.94 8.68 7.86
C LEU A 96 -20.13 9.49 8.40
N PRO A 97 -19.93 10.77 8.78
CA PRO A 97 -21.02 11.68 9.06
C PRO A 97 -21.82 11.93 7.78
N ASN A 98 -23.15 11.98 7.89
CA ASN A 98 -23.99 12.33 6.75
C ASN A 98 -24.01 13.83 6.52
N TYR A 99 -23.33 14.27 5.48
CA TYR A 99 -23.52 15.61 4.94
C TYR A 99 -24.59 15.52 3.84
N GLY A 100 -25.86 15.69 4.21
CA GLY A 100 -26.96 15.95 3.26
C GLY A 100 -27.75 14.77 2.70
N ALA A 101 -27.41 13.51 3.02
CA ALA A 101 -28.23 12.34 2.69
C ALA A 101 -28.90 11.80 3.96
N GLY A 102 -30.23 11.80 4.01
CA GLY A 102 -30.98 11.35 5.18
C GLY A 102 -30.71 9.89 5.54
N GLY A 103 -30.07 9.65 6.69
CA GLY A 103 -29.90 8.32 7.31
C GLY A 103 -28.44 7.86 7.45
N VAL A 104 -28.05 7.31 8.61
CA VAL A 104 -26.67 6.87 8.95
C VAL A 104 -26.17 5.82 7.96
N GLN A 105 -25.07 6.11 7.25
CA GLN A 105 -24.46 5.14 6.33
C GLN A 105 -23.96 3.90 7.07
N ALA A 106 -24.09 2.69 6.55
CA ALA A 106 -23.47 1.53 7.21
C ALA A 106 -21.93 1.66 7.25
N PRO A 107 -21.27 1.20 8.33
CA PRO A 107 -19.82 1.14 8.43
C PRO A 107 -19.21 0.39 7.25
N ARG A 108 -18.16 0.94 6.64
CA ARG A 108 -17.51 0.34 5.47
C ARG A 108 -16.01 0.65 5.46
N ARG A 109 -15.28 -0.07 4.60
CA ARG A 109 -13.88 0.28 4.31
C ARG A 109 -13.83 1.66 3.68
N GLN A 110 -12.98 2.52 4.21
CA GLN A 110 -12.61 3.79 3.59
C GLN A 110 -11.16 3.70 3.18
N THR A 111 -10.88 4.18 1.96
CA THR A 111 -9.56 4.20 1.37
C THR A 111 -9.29 5.58 0.83
N ILE A 112 -8.11 6.12 1.10
CA ILE A 112 -7.60 7.36 0.53
C ILE A 112 -6.26 7.03 -0.11
N ASP A 113 -6.18 7.19 -1.42
CA ASP A 113 -4.96 7.03 -2.21
C ASP A 113 -4.46 8.40 -2.65
N PHE A 114 -3.16 8.65 -2.52
CA PHE A 114 -2.53 9.79 -3.14
C PHE A 114 -1.13 9.46 -3.64
N GLY A 115 -0.84 9.95 -4.85
CA GLY A 115 0.48 9.82 -5.47
C GLY A 115 1.38 11.01 -5.14
N ILE A 116 2.62 10.73 -4.74
CA ILE A 116 3.62 11.74 -4.38
C ILE A 116 4.95 11.47 -5.10
N ASN A 117 5.59 12.54 -5.57
CA ASN A 117 6.99 12.47 -6.03
C ASN A 117 7.87 12.68 -4.81
N TYR A 118 8.68 11.69 -4.46
CA TYR A 118 9.43 11.70 -3.21
C TYR A 118 10.87 11.27 -3.44
N CYS A 119 11.80 12.05 -2.91
CA CYS A 119 13.22 11.72 -2.87
C CYS A 119 13.65 11.45 -1.42
N ARG A 120 14.68 10.62 -1.26
CA ARG A 120 15.22 10.24 0.06
C ARG A 120 15.74 11.43 0.87
N ASP A 121 16.21 12.48 0.19
CA ASP A 121 16.65 13.74 0.78
C ASP A 121 15.50 14.70 1.12
N GLY A 122 14.25 14.32 0.87
CA GLY A 122 13.06 15.13 1.09
C GLY A 122 12.91 16.31 0.12
N GLN A 123 13.83 16.47 -0.83
CA GLN A 123 13.74 17.48 -1.86
C GLN A 123 12.80 17.01 -2.98
N PRO A 124 12.14 17.93 -3.70
CA PRO A 124 11.50 17.58 -4.96
C PRO A 124 12.56 17.03 -5.94
N PRO A 125 12.19 16.09 -6.84
CA PRO A 125 13.11 15.57 -7.84
C PRO A 125 13.75 16.72 -8.65
N ARG A 126 15.07 16.67 -8.86
CA ARG A 126 15.82 17.72 -9.58
C ARG A 126 15.60 17.69 -11.09
N SER A 127 14.86 16.71 -11.61
CA SER A 127 14.48 16.75 -13.02
C SER A 127 13.46 17.87 -13.23
N PRO A 128 13.59 18.70 -14.29
CA PRO A 128 12.44 19.43 -14.78
C PRO A 128 11.44 18.37 -15.20
N VAL A 129 10.42 18.14 -14.38
CA VAL A 129 9.26 17.39 -14.84
C VAL A 129 8.65 18.30 -15.88
N LEU A 130 9.00 18.09 -17.16
CA LEU A 130 8.04 18.33 -18.23
C LEU A 130 6.77 17.65 -17.74
N MET A 131 5.76 18.45 -17.40
CA MET A 131 4.45 17.94 -17.00
C MET A 131 3.97 17.01 -18.11
N ASP A 132 4.17 15.70 -17.93
CA ASP A 132 3.57 14.68 -18.78
C ASP A 132 2.09 14.64 -18.41
N MET A 133 1.29 15.52 -19.05
CA MET A 133 -0.14 15.34 -19.17
C MET A 133 -0.41 14.12 -20.07
N ARG A 134 -0.07 12.91 -19.59
CA ARG A 134 -0.64 11.70 -20.17
C ARG A 134 -2.11 11.61 -19.75
N ARG A 135 -2.94 12.31 -20.52
CA ARG A 135 -4.37 12.03 -20.66
C ARG A 135 -4.45 10.55 -21.07
N ARG A 136 -4.84 9.67 -20.13
CA ARG A 136 -5.11 8.28 -20.48
C ARG A 136 -6.25 8.27 -21.53
N PRO A 137 -6.16 7.46 -22.60
CA PRO A 137 -7.30 7.22 -23.47
C PRO A 137 -8.42 6.52 -22.71
#